data_AF-A0A6I6IYL7-F1
#
_entry.id   AF-A0A6I6IYL7-F1
#
_cell.length_a   1.000
_cell.length_b   1.000
_cell.length_c   1.000
_cell.angle_alpha   90.00
_cell.angle_beta   90.00
_cell.angle_gamma   90.00
#
_symmetry.space_group_name_H-M   'P 1'
#
loop_
_entity.id
_entity.type
_entity.pdbx_description
1 polymer ?
#
loop_
_entity_poly.entity_id
_entity_poly.type
_entity_poly.pdbx_seq_one_letter_code
_entity_poly.pdbx_strand_id
1 'polypeptide(L)' 'MTEPPKPSLWRVIPAFILDLFSSFFVFGYLIALVTGDTTEGGFELNGAPAIVLFALVIAYMVLMPRYGGRLWQRIFKAR' A
#
# COMPACT_ATOMS: atom_id res chain seq x y z
N MET A 1 -23.44 7.93 25.33
CA MET A 1 -22.76 6.92 24.49
C MET A 1 -21.27 7.19 24.59
N THR A 2 -20.47 6.25 25.07
CA THR A 2 -19.00 6.40 25.10
C THR A 2 -18.46 6.15 23.69
N GLU A 3 -17.86 7.16 23.04
CA GLU A 3 -17.15 6.93 21.79
C GLU A 3 -16.00 5.93 22.04
N PRO A 4 -15.79 4.96 21.13
CA PRO A 4 -14.62 4.12 21.22
C PRO A 4 -13.36 4.99 21.15
N PRO A 5 -12.32 4.70 21.95
CA PRO A 5 -11.11 5.51 21.98
C PRO A 5 -10.46 5.52 20.60
N LYS A 6 -10.25 6.73 20.05
CA LYS A 6 -9.55 6.93 18.78
C LYS A 6 -8.15 6.30 18.86
N PRO A 7 -7.71 5.50 17.87
CA PRO A 7 -6.38 4.91 17.86
C PRO A 7 -5.28 5.97 17.98
N SER A 8 -4.22 5.65 18.72
CA SER A 8 -3.08 6.55 18.85
C SER A 8 -2.36 6.73 17.51
N LEU A 9 -1.91 7.96 17.26
CA LEU A 9 -1.25 8.34 16.00
C LEU A 9 -0.01 7.49 15.70
N TRP A 10 0.70 7.06 16.76
CA TRP A 10 1.85 6.17 16.69
C TRP A 10 1.55 4.77 16.14
N ARG A 11 0.29 4.33 16.10
CA ARG A 11 -0.09 3.07 15.43
C ARG A 11 -0.51 3.30 13.99
N VAL A 12 -1.15 4.45 13.73
CA VAL A 12 -1.70 4.79 12.42
C VAL A 12 -0.60 5.17 11.43
N ILE A 13 0.36 5.99 11.84
CA ILE A 13 1.46 6.46 10.98
C ILE A 13 2.32 5.30 10.45
N PRO A 14 2.91 4.43 11.29
CA PRO A 14 3.72 3.33 10.79
C PRO A 14 2.89 2.33 9.98
N ALA A 15 1.64 2.07 10.36
CA ALA A 15 0.76 1.21 9.56
C ALA A 15 0.56 1.79 8.14
N PHE A 16 0.31 3.09 8.02
CA PHE A 16 0.19 3.77 6.72
C PHE A 16 1.48 3.68 5.91
N ILE A 17 2.63 3.97 6.52
CA ILE A 17 3.94 3.90 5.86
C ILE A 17 4.22 2.47 5.35
N LEU A 18 3.99 1.47 6.20
CA LEU A 18 4.18 0.07 5.84
C LEU A 18 3.23 -0.38 4.74
N ASP A 19 1.96 0.04 4.78
CA ASP A 19 0.99 -0.24 3.71
C ASP A 19 1.44 0.40 2.38
N LEU A 20 1.95 1.63 2.41
CA LEU A 20 2.41 2.34 1.22
C LEU A 20 3.60 1.61 0.59
N PHE A 21 4.63 1.30 1.36
CA PHE A 21 5.79 0.56 0.86
C PHE A 21 5.40 -0.85 0.40
N SER A 22 4.62 -1.58 1.18
CA SER A 22 4.22 -2.95 0.83
C SER A 22 3.43 -2.97 -0.47
N SER A 23 2.45 -2.08 -0.64
CA SER A 23 1.69 -1.99 -1.89
C SER A 23 2.55 -1.55 -3.06
N PHE A 24 3.44 -0.58 -2.87
CA PHE A 24 4.36 -0.11 -3.90
C PHE A 24 5.30 -1.21 -4.38
N PHE A 25 5.96 -1.93 -3.47
CA PHE A 25 6.88 -3.01 -3.84
C PHE A 25 6.15 -4.21 -4.45
N VAL A 26 5.02 -4.63 -3.87
CA VAL A 26 4.26 -5.77 -4.39
C VAL A 26 3.73 -5.47 -5.79
N PHE A 27 3.03 -4.35 -5.99
CA PHE A 27 2.51 -4.03 -7.32
C PHE A 27 3.62 -3.67 -8.30
N GLY A 28 4.66 -2.96 -7.87
CA GLY A 28 5.76 -2.56 -8.73
C GLY A 28 6.50 -3.76 -9.29
N TYR A 29 6.81 -4.73 -8.42
CA TYR A 29 7.46 -5.98 -8.83
C TYR A 29 6.55 -6.83 -9.72
N LEU A 30 5.25 -6.94 -9.40
CA LEU A 30 4.30 -7.67 -10.23
C LEU A 30 4.16 -7.07 -11.64
N ILE A 31 4.09 -5.74 -11.76
CA ILE A 31 4.04 -5.08 -13.07
C ILE A 31 5.34 -5.31 -13.81
N ALA A 32 6.48 -5.11 -13.15
CA ALA A 32 7.80 -5.27 -13.76
C ALA A 32 8.02 -6.69 -14.30
N LEU A 33 7.53 -7.71 -13.59
CA LEU A 33 7.57 -9.10 -14.06
C LEU A 33 6.76 -9.30 -15.35
N VAL A 34 5.64 -8.60 -15.50
CA VAL A 34 4.76 -8.70 -16.68
C VAL A 34 5.30 -7.86 -17.84
N THR A 35 5.90 -6.70 -17.57
CA THR A 35 6.40 -5.77 -18.60
C THR A 35 7.85 -6.07 -19.02
N GLY A 36 8.59 -6.84 -18.23
CA GLY A 36 10.02 -7.09 -18.43
C GLY A 36 10.94 -6.03 -17.83
N ASP A 37 10.40 -5.11 -17.03
CA ASP A 37 11.11 -3.99 -16.41
C ASP A 37 11.78 -4.35 -15.06
N THR A 38 12.08 -5.64 -14.84
CA THR A 38 12.82 -6.11 -13.67
C THR A 38 14.31 -5.83 -13.82
N THR A 39 14.97 -5.45 -12.73
CA THR A 39 16.42 -5.18 -12.68
C THR A 39 17.10 -6.10 -11.67
N GLU A 40 18.44 -6.15 -11.64
CA GLU A 40 19.19 -6.95 -10.66
C GLU A 40 18.84 -6.57 -9.20
N GLY A 41 18.47 -5.31 -8.96
CA GLY A 41 18.11 -4.79 -7.65
C GLY A 41 16.61 -4.72 -7.35
N GLY A 42 15.74 -5.04 -8.30
CA GLY A 42 14.29 -4.91 -8.13
C GLY A 42 13.55 -4.64 -9.44
N PHE A 43 13.08 -3.40 -9.61
CA PHE A 43 12.34 -2.98 -10.80
C PHE A 43 12.58 -1.51 -11.15
N GLU A 44 12.42 -1.18 -12.42
CA GLU A 44 12.49 0.19 -12.92
C GLU A 44 11.37 0.45 -13.94
N LEU A 45 10.22 0.95 -13.47
CA LEU A 45 9.07 1.20 -14.32
C LEU A 45 9.14 2.59 -14.94
N ASN A 46 9.03 2.67 -16.26
CA ASN A 46 9.03 3.93 -17.01
C ASN A 46 7.74 4.08 -17.84
N GLY A 47 7.21 5.31 -17.96
CA GLY A 47 6.03 5.59 -18.80
C GLY A 47 4.73 4.94 -18.30
N ALA A 48 4.05 4.19 -19.15
CA ALA A 48 2.73 3.61 -18.86
C ALA A 48 2.72 2.63 -17.66
N PRO A 49 3.67 1.68 -17.53
CA PRO A 49 3.81 0.83 -16.34
C PRO A 49 3.85 1.62 -15.01
N ALA A 50 4.55 2.77 -14.98
CA ALA A 50 4.62 3.61 -13.79
C ALA A 50 3.27 4.23 -13.42
N ILE A 51 2.50 4.69 -14.42
CA ILE A 51 1.15 5.22 -14.21
C ILE A 51 0.23 4.14 -13.64
N VAL A 52 0.30 2.92 -14.17
CA VAL A 52 -0.47 1.76 -13.68
C VAL A 52 -0.10 1.45 -12.23
N LEU A 53 1.19 1.47 -11.88
CA LEU A 53 1.64 1.27 -10.50
C LEU A 53 0.99 2.29 -9.55
N PHE A 54 1.07 3.58 -9.86
CA PHE A 54 0.47 4.62 -9.02
C PHE A 54 -1.04 4.45 -8.91
N ALA A 55 -1.73 4.12 -10.01
CA ALA A 55 -3.16 3.85 -10.01
C ALA A 55 -3.52 2.68 -9.06
N LEU A 56 -2.76 1.58 -9.09
CA LEU A 56 -2.99 0.43 -8.23
C LEU A 56 -2.67 0.71 -6.75
N VAL A 57 -1.60 1.43 -6.46
CA VAL A 57 -1.26 1.84 -5.08
C VAL A 57 -2.35 2.74 -4.51
N ILE A 58 -2.80 3.75 -5.26
CA ILE A 58 -3.90 4.64 -4.85
C ILE A 58 -5.18 3.83 -4.66
N ALA A 59 -5.51 2.95 -5.62
CA ALA A 59 -6.68 2.08 -5.52
C ALA A 59 -6.64 1.23 -4.25
N TYR A 60 -5.50 0.60 -3.93
CA TYR A 60 -5.33 -0.15 -2.68
C TYR A 60 -5.51 0.73 -1.44
N MET A 61 -4.88 1.90 -1.40
CA MET A 61 -4.96 2.84 -0.28
C MET A 61 -6.40 3.30 0.02
N VAL A 62 -7.18 3.50 -1.04
CA VAL A 62 -8.55 4.05 -0.98
C VAL A 62 -9.61 2.95 -0.81
N LEU A 63 -9.44 1.80 -1.46
CA LEU A 63 -10.42 0.70 -1.42
C LEU A 63 -10.31 -0.13 -0.14
N MET A 64 -9.10 -0.52 0.29
CA MET A 64 -8.96 -1.44 1.43
C MET A 64 -9.54 -0.94 2.77
N PRO A 65 -9.52 0.36 3.10
CA PRO A 65 -10.25 0.87 4.26
C PRO A 65 -11.75 0.53 4.26
N ARG A 66 -12.36 0.43 3.08
CA ARG A 66 -13.78 0.04 2.91
C ARG A 66 -14.01 -1.44 3.17
N TYR A 67 -13.00 -2.29 2.98
CA TYR A 67 -13.06 -3.75 3.19
C TYR A 67 -12.56 -4.19 4.57
N GLY A 68 -12.59 -3.31 5.57
CA GLY A 68 -12.20 -3.63 6.96
C GLY A 68 -10.81 -3.15 7.36
N GLY A 69 -10.18 -2.26 6.58
CA GLY A 69 -8.85 -1.71 6.86
C GLY A 69 -7.77 -2.35 5.99
N ARG A 70 -6.66 -1.65 5.82
CA ARG A 70 -5.48 -2.17 5.09
C ARG A 70 -4.73 -3.23 5.91
N LEU A 71 -3.82 -3.96 5.26
CA LEU A 71 -3.06 -5.05 5.85
C LEU A 71 -2.43 -4.64 7.20
N TRP A 72 -1.64 -3.57 7.21
CA TRP A 72 -0.92 -3.16 8.42
C TRP A 72 -1.81 -2.44 9.42
N GLN A 73 -2.86 -1.74 8.97
CA GLN A 73 -3.86 -1.18 9.89
C GLN A 73 -4.54 -2.28 10.74
N ARG A 74 -4.78 -3.46 10.16
CA ARG A 74 -5.32 -4.62 10.89
C ARG A 74 -4.32 -5.16 11.89
N ILE A 75 -3.07 -5.32 11.48
CA ILE A 75 -1.98 -5.84 12.33
C ILE A 75 -1.75 -4.94 13.54
N PHE A 76 -1.69 -3.61 13.34
CA PHE A 76 -1.47 -2.64 14.41
C PHE A 76 -2.73 -2.26 15.20
N LYS A 77 -3.90 -2.83 14.86
CA LYS A 77 -5.20 -2.45 15.44
C LYS A 77 -5.40 -0.94 15.44
N ALA A 78 -5.09 -0.30 14.31
CA ALA A 78 -5.05 1.15 14.15
C ALA A 78 -6.33 1.69 13.48
N ARG A 79 -7.47 1.06 13.74
CA ARG A 79 -8.79 1.39 13.16
C ARG A 79 -9.68 2.08 14.17
#